data_AF-A0A6L2PPK4-F1
#
_entry.id   AF-A0A6L2PPK4-F1
#
_cell.length_a   1.000
_cell.length_b   1.000
_cell.length_c   1.000
_cell.angle_alpha   90.00
_cell.angle_beta   90.00
_cell.angle_gamma   90.00
#
_symmetry.space_group_name_H-M   'P 1'
#
loop_
_entity.id
_entity.type
_entity.pdbx_description
1 polymer ?
#
loop_
_entity_poly.entity_id
_entity_poly.type
_entity_poly.pdbx_seq_one_letter_code
_entity_poly.pdbx_strand_id
1 'polypeptide(L)'
;MLMVYGSSKASQADILSNTHTLHHNLFFTLTPEQDSAVSVLDPIITEKGCKLGITVYRNPTPTDMTLRTTSSHPPEHTMAAYRAIVHRMQNLPLSEAHRKAELDTIMYMEKQSGFSSR
;
A
#
# COMPACT_ATOMS: atom_id res chain seq x y z
N MET A 1 -9.15 -7.29 -3.16
CA MET A 1 -10.16 -7.84 -2.24
C MET A 1 -9.41 -8.65 -1.19
N LEU A 2 -9.65 -8.40 0.09
CA LEU A 2 -9.10 -9.20 1.19
C LEU A 2 -10.18 -10.17 1.67
N MET A 3 -9.82 -11.43 1.89
CA MET A 3 -10.74 -12.44 2.39
C MET A 3 -10.16 -13.12 3.61
N VAL A 4 -10.91 -13.12 4.72
CA VAL A 4 -10.55 -13.82 5.95
C VAL A 4 -11.45 -15.06 6.05
N TYR A 5 -10.85 -16.24 6.17
CA TYR A 5 -11.58 -17.51 6.20
C TYR A 5 -10.94 -18.47 7.19
N GLY A 6 -11.72 -19.44 7.68
CA GLY A 6 -11.22 -20.49 8.57
C GLY A 6 -10.56 -21.60 7.76
N SER A 7 -9.26 -21.83 7.95
CA SER A 7 -8.50 -22.88 7.26
C SER A 7 -9.01 -24.29 7.55
N SER A 8 -9.77 -24.50 8.64
CA SER A 8 -10.44 -25.77 8.93
C SER A 8 -11.66 -26.06 8.04
N LYS A 9 -12.18 -25.06 7.33
CA LYS A 9 -13.41 -25.16 6.53
C LYS A 9 -13.19 -25.06 5.03
N ALA A 10 -12.12 -24.39 4.59
CA ALA A 10 -11.82 -24.20 3.18
C ALA A 10 -10.32 -23.91 2.98
N SER A 11 -9.76 -24.37 1.86
CA SER A 11 -8.42 -23.98 1.42
C SER A 11 -8.47 -22.80 0.43
N GLN A 12 -7.31 -22.16 0.20
CA GLN A 12 -7.19 -21.09 -0.79
C GLN A 12 -7.56 -21.57 -2.20
N ALA A 13 -7.20 -22.80 -2.54
CA ALA A 13 -7.50 -23.40 -3.84
C ALA A 13 -9.00 -23.66 -4.02
N ASP A 14 -9.70 -24.09 -2.96
CA ASP A 14 -11.15 -24.30 -2.98
C ASP A 14 -11.89 -22.98 -3.18
N ILE A 15 -11.44 -21.93 -2.51
CA ILE A 15 -12.00 -20.58 -2.67
C ILE A 15 -11.77 -20.08 -4.10
N LEU A 16 -10.54 -20.19 -4.61
CA LEU A 16 -10.22 -19.75 -5.97
C LEU A 16 -11.06 -20.46 -7.03
N SER A 17 -11.08 -21.80 -6.99
CA SER A 17 -11.84 -22.61 -7.94
C SER A 17 -13.33 -22.26 -7.89
N ASN A 18 -13.92 -22.14 -6.69
CA ASN A 18 -15.30 -21.72 -6.54
C ASN A 18 -15.55 -20.31 -7.11
N THR A 19 -14.67 -19.34 -6.86
CA THR A 19 -14.84 -17.97 -7.39
C THR A 19 -14.81 -17.91 -8.92
N HIS A 20 -14.01 -18.75 -9.58
CA HIS A 20 -14.01 -18.84 -11.04
C HIS A 20 -15.31 -19.42 -11.60
N THR A 21 -16.04 -20.24 -10.83
CA THR A 21 -17.36 -20.75 -11.28
C THR A 21 -18.46 -19.68 -11.26
N LEU A 22 -18.30 -18.60 -10.48
CA LEU A 22 -19.32 -17.57 -10.34
C LEU A 22 -19.49 -16.73 -11.62
N HIS A 23 -18.44 -16.58 -12.43
CA HIS A 23 -18.52 -15.81 -13.66
C HIS A 23 -17.44 -16.20 -14.69
N HIS A 24 -17.87 -16.62 -15.87
CA HIS A 24 -17.00 -17.13 -16.95
C HIS A 24 -15.92 -16.16 -17.46
N ASN A 25 -16.08 -14.84 -17.25
CA ASN A 25 -15.10 -13.83 -17.68
C ASN A 25 -14.29 -13.21 -16.53
N LEU A 26 -14.48 -13.64 -15.28
CA LEU A 26 -13.73 -13.10 -14.14
C LEU A 26 -12.65 -14.10 -13.69
N PHE A 27 -11.40 -13.70 -13.86
CA PHE A 27 -10.24 -14.47 -13.43
C PHE A 27 -9.62 -13.82 -12.20
N PHE A 28 -9.61 -14.57 -11.10
CA PHE A 28 -8.94 -14.18 -9.87
C PHE A 28 -7.55 -14.80 -9.80
N THR A 29 -6.62 -14.07 -9.18
CA THR A 29 -5.26 -14.55 -8.85
C THR A 29 -5.11 -14.56 -7.34
N LEU A 30 -4.58 -15.66 -6.79
CA LEU A 30 -4.29 -15.75 -5.36
C LEU A 30 -2.97 -15.01 -5.05
N THR A 31 -3.01 -14.17 -4.02
CA THR A 31 -1.82 -13.61 -3.38
C THR A 31 -1.70 -14.26 -2.00
N PRO A 32 -0.88 -15.31 -1.84
CA PRO A 32 -0.75 -16.00 -0.57
C PRO A 32 -0.05 -15.10 0.45
N GLU A 33 -0.34 -15.37 1.73
CA GLU A 33 0.43 -14.82 2.83
C GLU A 33 1.85 -15.40 2.84
N GLN A 34 2.83 -14.52 3.00
CA GLN A 34 4.24 -14.88 3.13
C GLN A 34 4.81 -14.14 4.35
N ASP A 35 5.49 -14.87 5.23
CA ASP A 35 6.10 -14.31 6.45
C ASP A 35 5.12 -13.52 7.35
N SER A 36 3.90 -14.04 7.50
CA SER A 36 2.81 -13.38 8.25
C SER A 36 2.39 -12.02 7.67
N ALA A 37 2.60 -11.82 6.36
CA ALA A 37 2.31 -10.59 5.65
C ALA A 37 1.61 -10.84 4.29
N VAL A 38 0.65 -9.99 3.95
CA VAL A 38 -0.01 -9.97 2.64
C VAL A 38 0.01 -8.55 2.09
N SER A 39 0.54 -8.40 0.87
CA SER A 39 0.46 -7.13 0.13
C SER A 39 -0.91 -6.99 -0.53
N VAL A 40 -1.60 -5.88 -0.29
CA VAL A 40 -2.91 -5.58 -0.88
C VAL A 40 -2.82 -4.23 -1.60
N LEU A 41 -2.32 -4.25 -2.84
CA LEU A 41 -2.03 -3.05 -3.64
C LEU A 41 -1.04 -2.11 -2.93
N ASP A 42 -1.56 -1.25 -2.07
CA ASP A 42 -0.85 -0.17 -1.39
C ASP A 42 -0.45 -0.54 0.06
N PRO A 43 -1.37 -1.02 0.93
CA PRO A 43 -1.00 -1.49 2.27
C PRO A 43 -0.45 -2.93 2.31
N ILE A 44 0.45 -3.19 3.25
CA ILE A 44 0.76 -4.54 3.73
C ILE A 44 0.00 -4.76 5.02
N ILE A 45 -0.69 -5.90 5.11
CA ILE A 45 -1.31 -6.36 6.34
C ILE A 45 -0.37 -7.40 6.95
N THR A 46 -0.05 -7.22 8.22
CA THR A 46 0.84 -8.11 8.99
C THR A 46 0.09 -8.69 10.17
N GLU A 47 0.31 -9.96 10.46
CA GLU A 47 -0.19 -10.57 11.69
C GLU A 47 0.89 -10.55 12.78
N LYS A 48 0.53 -10.10 13.99
CA LYS A 48 1.35 -10.25 15.20
C LYS A 48 0.51 -10.78 16.35
N GLY A 49 0.57 -12.10 16.56
CA GLY A 49 -0.01 -12.76 17.73
C GLY A 49 -1.48 -12.40 17.94
N CYS A 50 -2.33 -12.62 16.92
CA CYS A 50 -3.75 -12.28 16.88
C CYS A 50 -4.11 -10.79 16.71
N LYS A 51 -3.15 -9.90 16.41
CA LYS A 51 -3.43 -8.52 16.01
C LYS A 51 -3.04 -8.30 14.55
N LEU A 52 -3.89 -7.60 13.81
CA LEU A 52 -3.58 -7.13 12.46
C LEU A 52 -2.88 -5.77 12.54
N GLY A 53 -1.71 -5.66 11.96
CA GLY A 53 -0.98 -4.42 11.73
C GLY A 53 -1.06 -4.02 10.27
N ILE A 54 -1.19 -2.71 9.99
CA ILE A 54 -1.14 -2.18 8.62
C ILE A 54 0.13 -1.36 8.45
N THR A 55 0.83 -1.58 7.35
CA THR A 55 1.98 -0.78 6.91
C THR A 55 1.81 -0.36 5.46
N VAL A 56 2.63 0.58 5.00
CA VAL A 56 2.62 1.07 3.62
C VAL A 56 3.68 0.31 2.84
N TYR A 57 3.27 -0.46 1.82
CA TYR A 57 4.23 -1.00 0.85
C TYR A 57 4.66 0.11 -0.09
N ARG A 58 5.97 0.23 -0.32
CA ARG A 58 6.52 1.02 -1.42
C ARG A 58 7.35 0.09 -2.29
N ASN A 59 7.03 0.07 -3.58
CA ASN A 59 7.78 -0.71 -4.55
C ASN A 59 9.25 -0.20 -4.57
N PRO A 60 10.27 -1.07 -4.48
CA PRO A 60 11.69 -0.68 -4.50
C PRO A 60 12.16 -0.06 -5.83
N THR A 61 11.26 0.10 -6.82
CA THR A 61 11.56 0.79 -8.07
C THR A 61 11.84 2.28 -7.76
N PRO A 62 12.91 2.89 -8.33
CA PRO A 62 13.38 4.24 -7.94
C PRO A 62 12.49 5.40 -8.42
N THR A 63 11.18 5.19 -8.48
CA THR A 63 10.17 6.24 -8.77
C THR A 63 9.71 6.93 -7.47
N ASP A 64 10.59 7.03 -6.47
CA ASP A 64 10.36 7.77 -5.22
C ASP A 64 10.21 9.29 -5.45
N MET A 65 10.36 9.79 -6.68
CA MET A 65 10.01 11.15 -7.03
C MET A 65 8.52 11.26 -7.35
N THR A 66 7.76 11.75 -6.39
CA THR A 66 6.63 12.63 -6.68
C THR A 66 7.14 13.78 -7.53
N LEU A 67 6.86 13.74 -8.84
CA LEU A 67 6.98 14.82 -9.83
C LEU A 67 7.98 15.92 -9.44
N ARG A 68 9.22 15.82 -9.95
CA ARG A 68 10.26 16.87 -9.77
C ARG A 68 9.67 18.26 -10.05
N THR A 69 10.04 19.26 -9.24
CA THR A 69 9.70 20.67 -9.49
C THR A 69 10.22 21.19 -10.83
N THR A 70 11.29 20.57 -11.37
CA THR A 70 11.85 20.86 -12.69
C THR A 70 11.09 20.19 -13.84
N SER A 71 10.06 19.40 -13.54
CA SER A 71 9.22 18.77 -14.54
C SER A 71 8.17 19.78 -15.02
N SER A 72 7.79 19.74 -16.29
CA SER A 72 6.83 20.69 -16.91
C SER A 72 5.38 20.55 -16.42
N HIS A 73 5.17 19.96 -15.24
CA HIS A 73 3.86 19.74 -14.66
C HIS A 73 3.45 20.96 -13.80
N PRO A 74 2.17 21.35 -13.81
CA PRO A 74 1.65 22.37 -12.90
C PRO A 74 1.95 22.02 -11.42
N PRO A 75 2.39 22.98 -10.59
CA PRO A 75 2.69 22.77 -9.16
C PRO A 75 1.55 22.13 -8.36
N GLU A 76 0.31 22.34 -8.81
CA GLU A 76 -0.92 21.79 -8.24
C GLU A 76 -0.92 20.26 -8.24
N HIS A 77 -0.37 19.63 -9.28
CA HIS A 77 -0.29 18.16 -9.35
C HIS A 77 0.74 17.61 -8.36
N THR A 78 1.89 18.28 -8.23
CA THR A 78 2.88 17.92 -7.22
C THR A 78 2.30 18.07 -5.81
N MET A 79 1.60 19.17 -5.54
CA MET A 79 0.92 19.41 -4.27
C MET A 79 -0.17 18.37 -3.99
N ALA A 80 -0.97 18.01 -4.99
CA ALA A 80 -2.00 16.97 -4.87
C ALA A 80 -1.40 15.61 -4.52
N ALA A 81 -0.26 15.25 -5.10
CA ALA A 81 0.46 14.02 -4.78
C ALA A 81 0.92 13.98 -3.31
N TYR A 82 1.53 15.08 -2.82
CA TYR A 82 1.91 15.17 -1.40
C TYR A 82 0.69 15.10 -0.46
N ARG A 83 -0.40 15.78 -0.80
CA ARG A 83 -1.65 15.73 -0.03
C ARG A 83 -2.21 14.31 0.05
N ALA A 84 -2.17 13.55 -1.04
CA ALA A 84 -2.63 12.17 -1.05
C ALA A 84 -1.79 11.28 -0.11
N ILE A 85 -0.46 11.44 -0.11
CA ILE A 85 0.45 10.68 0.76
C ILE A 85 0.23 11.06 2.25
N VAL A 86 0.11 12.35 2.56
CA VAL A 86 -0.17 12.81 3.93
C VAL A 86 -1.55 12.32 4.41
N HIS A 87 -2.57 12.44 3.57
CA HIS A 87 -3.91 11.94 3.87
C HIS A 87 -3.89 10.44 4.16
N ARG A 88 -3.14 9.66 3.38
CA ARG A 88 -2.96 8.23 3.61
C ARG A 88 -2.30 7.94 4.96
N MET A 89 -1.20 8.62 5.28
CA MET A 89 -0.49 8.48 6.57
C MET A 89 -1.41 8.76 7.77
N GLN A 90 -2.31 9.73 7.64
CA GLN A 90 -3.24 10.14 8.70
C GLN A 90 -4.42 9.19 8.89
N ASN A 91 -4.92 8.60 7.80
CA ASN A 91 -6.16 7.81 7.83
C ASN A 91 -5.94 6.30 7.90
N LEU A 92 -4.74 5.81 7.58
CA LEU A 92 -4.41 4.41 7.82
C LEU A 92 -4.11 4.18 9.30
N PRO A 93 -4.58 3.07 9.89
CA PRO A 93 -4.31 2.71 11.29
C PRO A 93 -2.87 2.15 11.43
N LEU A 94 -1.89 2.99 11.16
CA LEU A 94 -0.47 2.68 11.27
C LEU A 94 -0.05 2.66 12.74
N SER A 95 0.94 1.83 13.08
CA SER A 95 1.63 1.99 14.36
C SER A 95 2.41 3.31 14.38
N GLU A 96 2.73 3.80 15.57
CA GLU A 96 3.51 5.04 15.72
C GLU A 96 4.87 4.96 14.99
N ALA A 97 5.54 3.80 15.06
CA ALA A 97 6.80 3.56 14.37
C ALA A 97 6.63 3.62 12.84
N HIS A 98 5.57 3.02 12.29
CA HIS A 98 5.30 3.05 10.84
C HIS A 98 4.87 4.43 10.36
N ARG A 99 4.11 5.17 11.18
CA ARG A 99 3.76 6.57 10.90
C ARG A 99 5.00 7.46 10.85
N LYS A 100 5.96 7.24 11.75
CA LYS A 100 7.25 7.97 11.74
C LYS A 100 8.06 7.64 10.49
N ALA A 101 8.16 6.36 10.12
CA ALA A 101 8.86 5.96 8.89
C ALA A 101 8.24 6.58 7.63
N GLU A 102 6.90 6.67 7.58
CA GLU A 102 6.20 7.32 6.47
C GLU A 102 6.50 8.83 6.43
N LEU A 103 6.54 9.50 7.59
CA LEU A 103 6.91 10.90 7.69
C LEU A 103 8.35 11.16 7.23
N ASP A 104 9.30 10.33 7.68
CA ASP A 104 10.70 10.42 7.26
C ASP A 104 10.83 10.26 5.74
N THR A 105 10.03 9.37 5.15
CA THR A 105 9.95 9.17 3.70
C THR A 105 9.39 10.41 2.98
N ILE A 106 8.30 11.00 3.48
CA ILE A 106 7.72 12.24 2.92
C ILE A 106 8.75 13.37 2.92
N MET A 107 9.47 13.55 4.03
CA MET A 107 10.53 14.57 4.14
C MET A 107 11.69 14.30 3.18
N TYR A 108 12.06 13.04 2.98
CA TYR A 108 13.07 12.67 1.99
C TYR A 108 12.61 13.04 0.56
N MET A 109 11.37 12.71 0.21
CA MET A 109 10.81 13.04 -1.11
C MET A 109 10.72 14.55 -1.36
N GLU A 110 10.38 15.35 -0.35
CA GLU A 110 10.35 16.81 -0.42
C GLU A 110 11.75 17.40 -0.73
N LYS A 111 12.78 16.90 -0.05
CA LYS A 111 14.17 17.31 -0.30
C LYS A 111 14.62 16.97 -1.72
N GLN A 112 14.27 15.77 -2.20
CA GLN A 112 14.64 15.31 -3.53
C GLN A 112 13.88 16.04 -4.65
N SER A 113 12.61 16.41 -4.44
CA SER A 113 11.79 17.08 -5.45
C SER A 113 12.20 18.54 -5.68
N GLY A 114 13.00 19.13 -4.78
CA GLY A 114 13.38 20.55 -4.82
C GLY A 114 12.27 21.50 -4.39
N PHE A 115 11.17 20.98 -3.83
CA PHE A 115 10.03 21.79 -3.37
C PHE A 115 10.37 22.68 -2.16
N SER A 116 11.46 22.36 -1.44
CA SER A 116 12.02 23.21 -0.39
C SER A 116 12.75 24.43 -0.98
N SER A 117 11.97 25.36 -1.54
CA SER A 117 12.41 26.72 -1.87
C SER A 117 11.21 27.64 -2.15
N ARG A 118 10.29 27.78 -1.20
CA ARG A 118 9.45 28.98 -1.00
C ARG A 118 9.09 29.17 0.47
#